data_AF-X1U1M1-F1
#
_entry.id   AF-X1U1M1-F1
#
_cell.length_a   1.000
_cell.length_b   1.000
_cell.length_c   1.000
_cell.angle_alpha   90.00
_cell.angle_beta   90.00
_cell.angle_gamma   90.00
#
_symmetry.space_group_name_H-M   'P 1'
#
loop_
_entity.id
_entity.type
_entity.pdbx_description
1 polymer ?
#
loop_
_entity_poly.entity_id
_entity_poly.type
_entity_poly.pdbx_seq_one_letter_code
_entity_poly.pdbx_strand_id
1 'polypeptide(L)'
;DWAATIGGDGRKAILTEREQMIARQILKEIRARLGFLKDVGLDYLTLNRPSATLSGGEAQRIRLATQIGSGLMGVLYICDEPTVGLHLADNFRLIETLKRLRDLGNTILVVEHDEAMMRAADHIIDMGPGAGEHGGWIVTTGALPDIMNCKESITGQYLRGAKQIPLPPKRRPGSAQEIVIKGAKQNNLKNIDVHIPLGKFVCITGVSGSGKSTLIDEIMYKKLANRGKGAGIGSWIAAGGYAR
;
A
#
# COMPACT_ATOMS: atom_id res chain seq x y z
N ASP A 1 -0.27 23.10 -6.78
CA ASP A 1 1.01 22.44 -6.44
C ASP A 1 1.53 23.21 -5.25
N TRP A 2 1.59 22.67 -4.03
CA TRP A 2 1.86 23.52 -2.87
C TRP A 2 3.27 24.15 -2.88
N ALA A 3 4.18 23.60 -3.68
CA ALA A 3 5.48 24.20 -3.94
C ALA A 3 5.39 25.38 -4.92
N ALA A 4 4.28 25.49 -5.66
CA ALA A 4 3.81 26.68 -6.35
C ALA A 4 3.09 27.66 -5.40
N THR A 5 2.51 27.27 -4.25
CA THR A 5 2.15 28.27 -3.22
C THR A 5 3.36 28.96 -2.56
N ILE A 6 4.59 28.46 -2.77
CA ILE A 6 5.84 29.16 -2.46
C ILE A 6 6.29 30.07 -3.63
N GLY A 7 5.64 30.01 -4.79
CA GLY A 7 6.01 30.77 -6.01
C GLY A 7 4.91 30.95 -7.08
N GLY A 8 3.64 31.15 -6.73
CA GLY A 8 2.51 31.24 -7.67
C GLY A 8 1.41 30.18 -7.50
N ASP A 9 0.46 30.44 -6.59
CA ASP A 9 -0.89 29.83 -6.56
C ASP A 9 -1.88 30.89 -6.01
N GLY A 10 -1.83 32.11 -6.58
CA GLY A 10 -2.72 33.24 -6.24
C GLY A 10 -2.60 33.80 -4.81
N ARG A 11 -1.75 33.22 -3.96
CA ARG A 11 -1.32 33.77 -2.66
C ARG A 11 0.03 34.46 -2.84
N LYS A 12 0.19 35.65 -2.23
CA LYS A 12 1.41 36.48 -2.27
C LYS A 12 2.66 35.59 -2.14
N ALA A 13 3.63 35.78 -3.03
CA ALA A 13 4.92 35.11 -2.93
C ALA A 13 5.52 35.39 -1.54
N ILE A 14 5.79 34.33 -0.79
CA ILE A 14 6.30 34.42 0.60
C ILE A 14 7.76 34.90 0.61
N LEU A 15 8.49 34.72 -0.51
CA LEU A 15 9.91 35.02 -0.67
C LEU A 15 10.12 36.10 -1.72
N THR A 16 10.98 37.07 -1.41
CA THR A 16 11.54 38.06 -2.35
C THR A 16 12.39 37.38 -3.44
N GLU A 17 12.68 38.07 -4.54
CA GLU A 17 13.54 37.53 -5.62
C GLU A 17 14.91 37.08 -5.11
N ARG A 18 15.50 37.85 -4.19
CA ARG A 18 16.78 37.51 -3.55
C ARG A 18 16.65 36.23 -2.72
N GLU A 19 15.60 36.11 -1.92
CA GLU A 19 15.34 34.91 -1.11
C GLU A 19 15.04 33.68 -1.98
N GLN A 20 14.34 33.84 -3.10
CA GLN A 20 14.13 32.76 -4.07
C GLN A 20 15.45 32.28 -4.69
N MET A 21 16.35 33.22 -5.02
CA MET A 21 17.68 32.88 -5.54
C MET A 21 18.49 32.09 -4.51
N ILE A 22 18.47 32.51 -3.24
CA ILE A 22 19.15 31.80 -2.13
C ILE A 22 18.51 30.42 -1.90
N ALA A 23 17.18 30.34 -1.86
CA ALA A 23 16.45 29.12 -1.53
C ALA A 23 16.35 28.12 -2.69
N ARG A 24 16.79 28.47 -3.91
CA ARG A 24 16.59 27.68 -5.13
C ARG A 24 17.03 26.22 -5.00
N GLN A 25 18.23 25.98 -4.47
CA GLN A 25 18.76 24.61 -4.30
C GLN A 25 18.00 23.84 -3.22
N ILE A 26 17.67 24.50 -2.11
CA ILE A 26 16.92 23.90 -0.99
C ILE A 26 15.50 23.51 -1.45
N LEU A 27 14.80 24.41 -2.15
CA LEU A 27 13.48 24.14 -2.68
C LEU A 27 13.48 23.04 -3.75
N LYS A 28 14.54 22.97 -4.58
CA LYS A 28 14.73 21.88 -5.53
C LYS A 28 14.83 20.53 -4.80
N GLU A 29 15.62 20.45 -3.74
CA GLU A 29 15.80 19.23 -2.96
C GLU A 29 14.52 18.83 -2.22
N ILE A 30 13.84 19.78 -1.56
CA ILE A 30 12.56 19.54 -0.89
C ILE A 30 11.53 18.99 -1.88
N ARG A 31 11.36 19.64 -3.05
CA ARG A 31 10.44 19.18 -4.10
C ARG A 31 10.77 17.77 -4.59
N ALA A 32 12.04 17.45 -4.79
CA ALA A 32 12.47 16.12 -5.20
C ALA A 32 12.08 15.06 -4.14
N ARG A 33 12.38 15.30 -2.86
CA ARG A 33 12.06 14.38 -1.76
C ARG A 33 10.57 14.13 -1.61
N LEU A 34 9.76 15.18 -1.73
CA LEU A 34 8.31 15.09 -1.69
C LEU A 34 7.75 14.37 -2.91
N GLY A 35 8.37 14.59 -4.08
CA GLY A 35 8.08 13.84 -5.31
C GLY A 35 8.28 12.35 -5.08
N PHE A 36 9.40 11.92 -4.51
CA PHE A 36 9.65 10.51 -4.23
C PHE A 36 8.63 9.90 -3.27
N LEU A 37 8.20 10.64 -2.22
CA LEU A 37 7.13 10.17 -1.33
C LEU A 37 5.80 9.99 -2.06
N LYS A 38 5.48 10.87 -3.02
CA LYS A 38 4.30 10.75 -3.87
C LYS A 38 4.39 9.57 -4.84
N ASP A 39 5.57 9.35 -5.43
CA ASP A 39 5.83 8.26 -6.37
C ASP A 39 5.64 6.89 -5.69
N VAL A 40 5.96 6.78 -4.40
CA VAL A 40 5.69 5.57 -3.60
C VAL A 40 4.30 5.55 -2.94
N GLY A 41 3.39 6.47 -3.31
CA GLY A 41 2.00 6.47 -2.83
C GLY A 41 1.82 6.87 -1.36
N LEU A 42 2.65 7.77 -0.84
CA LEU A 42 2.59 8.27 0.54
C LEU A 42 2.20 9.77 0.63
N ASP A 43 1.59 10.31 -0.41
CA ASP A 43 1.16 11.72 -0.48
C ASP A 43 0.01 12.09 0.47
N TYR A 44 -0.67 11.10 1.05
CA TYR A 44 -1.67 11.30 2.11
C TYR A 44 -1.05 11.50 3.51
N LEU A 45 0.26 11.26 3.67
CA LEU A 45 0.94 11.44 4.95
C LEU A 45 1.31 12.89 5.19
N THR A 46 1.23 13.31 6.44
CA THR A 46 1.79 14.59 6.87
C THR A 46 3.23 14.40 7.37
N LEU A 47 4.09 15.37 7.11
CA LEU A 47 5.51 15.31 7.52
C LEU A 47 5.71 15.26 9.04
N ASN A 48 4.73 15.70 9.82
CA ASN A 48 4.74 15.66 11.28
C ASN A 48 4.20 14.34 11.86
N ARG A 49 3.83 13.35 11.04
CA ARG A 49 3.32 12.06 11.53
C ARG A 49 4.44 11.30 12.27
N PRO A 50 4.21 10.85 13.52
CA PRO A 50 5.21 10.09 14.25
C PRO A 50 5.53 8.76 13.57
N SER A 51 6.81 8.42 13.44
CA SER A 51 7.27 7.19 12.77
C SER A 51 6.70 5.91 13.39
N ALA A 52 6.50 5.89 14.71
CA ALA A 52 5.91 4.76 15.44
C ALA A 52 4.44 4.48 15.07
N THR A 53 3.76 5.41 14.39
CA THR A 53 2.37 5.24 13.96
C THR A 53 2.23 4.74 12.52
N LEU A 54 3.35 4.54 11.81
CA LEU A 54 3.34 4.07 10.44
C LEU A 54 3.08 2.56 10.37
N SER A 55 2.33 2.13 9.36
CA SER A 55 2.23 0.70 9.04
C SER A 55 3.57 0.17 8.51
N GLY A 56 3.76 -1.16 8.53
CA GLY A 56 4.97 -1.78 7.97
C GLY A 56 5.21 -1.39 6.51
N GLY A 57 4.17 -1.43 5.67
CA GLY A 57 4.24 -1.01 4.27
C GLY A 57 4.50 0.50 4.10
N GLU A 58 3.96 1.35 4.97
CA GLU A 58 4.29 2.79 4.98
C GLU A 58 5.78 3.00 5.29
N ALA A 59 6.31 2.38 6.35
CA ALA A 59 7.70 2.50 6.74
C ALA A 59 8.66 1.98 5.66
N GLN A 60 8.34 0.86 5.04
CA GLN A 60 9.10 0.28 3.93
C GLN A 60 9.15 1.24 2.74
N ARG A 61 8.02 1.83 2.35
CA ARG A 61 7.96 2.77 1.22
C ARG A 61 8.67 4.10 1.52
N ILE A 62 8.67 4.58 2.76
CA ILE A 62 9.51 5.73 3.17
C ILE A 62 11.00 5.41 3.00
N ARG A 63 11.42 4.19 3.37
CA ARG A 63 12.80 3.75 3.18
C ARG A 63 13.15 3.72 1.70
N LEU A 64 12.27 3.19 0.85
CA LEU A 64 12.45 3.18 -0.60
C LEU A 64 12.59 4.60 -1.18
N ALA A 65 11.69 5.52 -0.84
CA ALA A 65 11.74 6.93 -1.26
C ALA A 65 13.06 7.61 -0.86
N THR A 66 13.58 7.28 0.32
CA THR A 66 14.85 7.79 0.83
C THR A 66 16.03 7.29 0.00
N GLN A 67 16.02 6.00 -0.39
CA GLN A 67 17.05 5.40 -1.24
C GLN A 67 17.04 5.95 -2.66
N ILE A 68 15.87 6.21 -3.23
CA ILE A 68 15.79 6.83 -4.57
C ILE A 68 16.42 8.22 -4.56
N GLY A 69 16.14 9.00 -3.51
CA GLY A 69 16.71 10.33 -3.40
C GLY A 69 18.19 10.35 -3.02
N SER A 70 18.80 9.26 -2.54
CA SER A 70 20.25 9.24 -2.33
C SER A 70 21.03 9.20 -3.64
N GLY A 71 20.39 8.78 -4.74
CA GLY A 71 21.00 8.77 -6.08
C GLY A 71 22.19 7.81 -6.18
N LEU A 72 22.26 6.80 -5.31
CA LEU A 72 23.31 5.79 -5.36
C LEU A 72 23.21 4.95 -6.64
N MET A 73 24.37 4.53 -7.15
CA MET A 73 24.54 3.69 -8.33
C MET A 73 25.41 2.48 -7.98
N GLY A 74 25.26 1.37 -8.70
CA GLY A 74 26.01 0.15 -8.46
C GLY A 74 25.60 -0.60 -7.19
N VAL A 75 24.40 -0.31 -6.64
CA VAL A 75 23.86 -0.95 -5.44
C VAL A 75 22.92 -2.09 -5.83
N LEU A 76 22.95 -3.18 -5.05
CA LEU A 76 21.92 -4.22 -5.08
C LEU A 76 20.86 -3.90 -4.02
N TYR A 77 19.66 -3.55 -4.47
CA TYR A 77 18.50 -3.37 -3.62
C TYR A 77 17.72 -4.68 -3.53
N ILE A 78 17.47 -5.15 -2.31
CA ILE A 78 16.62 -6.31 -2.04
C ILE A 78 15.34 -5.82 -1.36
N CYS A 79 14.19 -6.07 -1.99
CA CYS A 79 12.87 -5.64 -1.52
C CYS A 79 12.00 -6.86 -1.24
N ASP A 80 11.46 -6.92 -0.03
CA ASP A 80 10.58 -7.99 0.43
C ASP A 80 9.13 -7.51 0.42
N GLU A 81 8.33 -7.97 -0.54
CA GLU A 81 6.92 -7.62 -0.77
C GLU A 81 6.58 -6.11 -0.68
N PRO A 82 7.21 -5.24 -1.49
CA PRO A 82 7.01 -3.79 -1.42
C PRO A 82 5.57 -3.33 -1.75
N THR A 83 4.72 -4.18 -2.35
CA THR A 83 3.30 -3.88 -2.59
C THR A 83 2.43 -4.05 -1.34
N VAL A 84 2.94 -4.58 -0.23
CA VAL A 84 2.16 -4.78 1.00
C VAL A 84 1.55 -3.46 1.50
N GLY A 85 0.23 -3.51 1.73
CA GLY A 85 -0.54 -2.35 2.16
C GLY A 85 -0.61 -1.22 1.12
N LEU A 86 -0.32 -1.53 -0.15
CA LEU A 86 -0.58 -0.67 -1.31
C LEU A 86 -1.89 -1.10 -1.99
N HIS A 87 -2.60 -0.14 -2.55
CA HIS A 87 -3.79 -0.44 -3.33
C HIS A 87 -3.40 -0.71 -4.79
N LEU A 88 -4.13 -1.59 -5.48
CA LEU A 88 -3.86 -1.95 -6.89
C LEU A 88 -3.70 -0.74 -7.83
N ALA A 89 -4.45 0.34 -7.55
CA ALA A 89 -4.37 1.59 -8.31
C ALA A 89 -3.00 2.28 -8.22
N ASP A 90 -2.23 2.04 -7.15
CA ASP A 90 -0.93 2.65 -6.89
C ASP A 90 0.24 1.73 -7.26
N ASN A 91 -0.01 0.44 -7.54
CA ASN A 91 1.04 -0.53 -7.91
C ASN A 91 1.89 -0.05 -9.10
N PHE A 92 1.25 0.56 -10.10
CA PHE A 92 1.96 1.10 -11.27
C PHE A 92 3.02 2.13 -10.89
N ARG A 93 2.73 3.01 -9.92
CA ARG A 93 3.69 4.04 -9.49
C ARG A 93 4.91 3.42 -8.81
N LEU A 94 4.69 2.38 -8.00
CA LEU A 94 5.77 1.63 -7.37
C LEU A 94 6.64 0.91 -8.42
N ILE A 95 6.02 0.25 -9.40
CA ILE A 95 6.74 -0.42 -10.50
C ILE A 95 7.63 0.58 -11.26
N GLU A 96 7.08 1.72 -11.67
CA GLU A 96 7.86 2.75 -12.39
C GLU A 96 8.98 3.33 -11.53
N THR A 97 8.74 3.45 -10.23
CA THR A 97 9.75 3.87 -9.26
C THR A 97 10.93 2.87 -9.17
N LEU A 98 10.63 1.57 -9.13
CA LEU A 98 11.66 0.52 -9.10
C LEU A 98 12.44 0.46 -10.42
N LYS A 99 11.76 0.61 -11.57
CA LYS A 99 12.42 0.71 -12.88
C LYS A 99 13.35 1.92 -12.94
N ARG A 100 12.92 3.09 -12.45
CA ARG A 100 13.80 4.26 -12.37
C ARG A 100 15.03 3.98 -11.50
N LEU A 101 14.87 3.29 -10.37
CA LEU A 101 16.00 2.94 -9.50
C LEU A 101 16.98 2.00 -10.20
N ARG A 102 16.47 1.01 -10.96
CA ARG A 102 17.25 0.14 -11.86
C ARG A 102 18.01 0.96 -12.91
N ASP A 103 17.31 1.86 -13.60
CA ASP A 103 17.85 2.64 -14.73
C ASP A 103 18.93 3.64 -14.31
N LEU A 104 19.02 3.98 -13.01
CA LEU A 104 20.16 4.70 -12.43
C LEU A 104 21.45 3.87 -12.35
N GLY A 105 21.43 2.60 -12.77
CA GLY A 105 22.57 1.69 -12.72
C GLY A 105 22.61 0.81 -11.47
N ASN A 106 21.44 0.49 -10.91
CA ASN A 106 21.32 -0.42 -9.77
C ASN A 106 20.69 -1.75 -10.19
N THR A 107 20.90 -2.79 -9.38
CA THR A 107 20.18 -4.06 -9.51
C THR A 107 19.09 -4.12 -8.46
N ILE A 108 17.88 -4.50 -8.88
CA ILE A 108 16.72 -4.59 -7.98
C ILE A 108 16.27 -6.05 -7.93
N LEU A 109 16.35 -6.67 -6.75
CA LEU A 109 15.81 -7.99 -6.46
C LEU A 109 14.54 -7.82 -5.63
N VAL A 110 13.42 -8.30 -6.15
CA VAL A 110 12.11 -8.16 -5.51
C VAL A 110 11.53 -9.54 -5.23
N VAL A 111 11.17 -9.80 -3.98
CA VAL A 111 10.30 -10.92 -3.59
C VAL A 111 8.87 -10.41 -3.64
N GLU A 112 8.03 -11.01 -4.48
CA GLU A 112 6.65 -10.56 -4.68
C GLU A 112 5.70 -11.69 -5.07
N HIS A 113 4.42 -11.43 -4.84
CA HIS A 113 3.30 -12.26 -5.25
C HIS A 113 2.29 -11.50 -6.15
N ASP A 114 2.50 -10.20 -6.37
CA ASP A 114 1.67 -9.37 -7.25
C ASP A 114 1.92 -9.66 -8.74
N GLU A 115 0.84 -9.93 -9.48
CA GLU A 115 0.89 -10.24 -10.90
C GLU A 115 1.42 -9.06 -11.74
N ALA A 116 1.06 -7.82 -11.41
CA ALA A 116 1.50 -6.66 -12.19
C ALA A 116 3.02 -6.45 -12.05
N MET A 117 3.59 -6.67 -10.86
CA MET A 117 5.03 -6.65 -10.64
C MET A 117 5.72 -7.76 -11.44
N MET A 118 5.24 -9.00 -11.37
CA MET A 118 5.82 -10.13 -12.13
C MET A 118 5.83 -9.83 -13.63
N ARG A 119 4.72 -9.31 -14.17
CA ARG A 119 4.62 -8.96 -15.59
C ARG A 119 5.55 -7.83 -16.01
N ALA A 120 5.90 -6.93 -15.10
CA ALA A 120 6.79 -5.81 -15.37
C ALA A 120 8.28 -6.14 -15.17
N ALA A 121 8.59 -7.31 -14.60
CA ALA A 121 9.96 -7.73 -14.31
C ALA A 121 10.72 -8.07 -15.59
N ASP A 122 12.01 -7.68 -15.65
CA ASP A 122 12.89 -8.06 -16.75
C ASP A 122 13.27 -9.55 -16.69
N HIS A 123 13.34 -10.10 -15.47
CA HIS A 123 13.72 -11.46 -15.19
C HIS A 123 12.99 -11.97 -13.94
N ILE A 124 12.55 -13.23 -13.98
CA ILE A 124 11.78 -13.87 -12.92
C ILE A 124 12.48 -15.18 -12.53
N ILE A 125 12.53 -15.43 -11.23
CA ILE A 125 13.00 -16.69 -10.65
C ILE A 125 11.81 -17.29 -9.91
N ASP A 126 11.30 -18.41 -10.40
CA ASP A 126 10.16 -19.10 -9.78
C ASP A 126 10.67 -20.20 -8.83
N MET A 127 10.31 -20.07 -7.55
CA MET A 127 10.67 -21.01 -6.50
C MET A 127 9.50 -21.94 -6.18
N GLY A 128 9.78 -23.21 -5.88
CA GLY A 128 8.75 -24.18 -5.55
C GLY A 128 9.29 -25.61 -5.49
N PRO A 129 8.51 -26.63 -5.89
CA PRO A 129 7.10 -26.57 -6.32
C PRO A 129 6.09 -26.40 -5.17
N GLY A 130 6.53 -26.62 -3.92
CA GLY A 130 5.73 -26.41 -2.70
C GLY A 130 6.47 -25.53 -1.68
N ALA A 131 5.95 -25.49 -0.46
CA ALA A 131 6.57 -24.81 0.67
C ALA A 131 7.26 -25.83 1.61
N GLY A 132 8.16 -25.34 2.47
CA GLY A 132 8.87 -26.19 3.46
C GLY A 132 9.75 -27.25 2.80
N GLU A 133 9.65 -28.50 3.27
CA GLU A 133 10.40 -29.66 2.73
C GLU A 133 10.07 -29.96 1.27
N HIS A 134 8.94 -29.46 0.76
CA HIS A 134 8.52 -29.61 -0.63
C HIS A 134 8.90 -28.41 -1.51
N GLY A 135 9.63 -27.45 -0.95
CA GLY A 135 10.15 -26.27 -1.63
C GLY A 135 11.67 -26.27 -1.75
N GLY A 136 12.25 -25.08 -1.95
CA GLY A 136 13.70 -24.88 -2.01
C GLY A 136 14.33 -25.15 -3.37
N TRP A 137 13.53 -25.39 -4.41
CA TRP A 137 14.00 -25.61 -5.77
C TRP A 137 13.67 -24.42 -6.67
N ILE A 138 14.56 -24.15 -7.62
CA ILE A 138 14.26 -23.27 -8.76
C ILE A 138 13.47 -24.09 -9.77
N VAL A 139 12.18 -23.78 -9.93
CA VAL A 139 11.31 -24.47 -10.89
C VAL A 139 11.61 -24.01 -12.30
N THR A 140 11.75 -22.71 -12.49
CA THR A 140 12.13 -22.09 -13.75
C THR A 140 12.70 -20.68 -13.51
N THR A 141 13.49 -20.19 -14.46
CA THR A 141 14.11 -18.87 -14.42
C THR A 141 14.20 -18.33 -15.84
N GLY A 142 13.89 -17.05 -16.03
CA GLY A 142 13.88 -16.45 -17.35
C GLY A 142 13.00 -15.21 -17.44
N ALA A 143 12.64 -14.83 -18.66
CA ALA A 143 11.67 -13.78 -18.90
C ALA A 143 10.24 -14.30 -18.64
N LEU A 144 9.26 -13.39 -18.59
CA LEU A 144 7.85 -13.73 -18.39
C LEU A 144 7.33 -14.89 -19.27
N PRO A 145 7.65 -14.98 -20.58
CA PRO A 145 7.22 -16.11 -21.41
C PRO A 145 7.78 -17.46 -20.95
N ASP A 146 9.01 -17.51 -20.43
CA ASP A 146 9.63 -18.74 -19.96
C ASP A 146 8.89 -19.29 -18.74
N ILE A 147 8.49 -18.39 -17.82
CA ILE A 147 7.68 -18.75 -16.65
C ILE A 147 6.30 -19.24 -17.09
N MET A 148 5.64 -18.52 -18.00
CA MET A 148 4.30 -18.86 -18.50
C MET A 148 4.28 -20.17 -19.29
N ASN A 149 5.37 -20.54 -19.97
CA ASN A 149 5.44 -21.77 -20.78
C ASN A 149 5.88 -23.01 -19.96
N CYS A 150 6.52 -22.82 -18.80
CA CYS A 150 6.84 -23.91 -17.90
C CYS A 150 5.56 -24.58 -17.38
N LYS A 151 5.47 -25.91 -17.46
CA LYS A 151 4.28 -26.65 -17.01
C LYS A 151 4.31 -26.90 -15.51
N GLU A 152 5.51 -27.02 -14.96
CA GLU A 152 5.81 -27.30 -13.56
C GLU A 152 5.63 -26.05 -12.68
N SER A 153 5.78 -24.86 -13.26
CA SER A 153 5.59 -23.57 -12.58
C SER A 153 4.12 -23.34 -12.22
N ILE A 154 3.81 -23.35 -10.91
CA ILE A 154 2.47 -22.97 -10.42
C ILE A 154 2.20 -21.50 -10.74
N THR A 155 3.20 -20.64 -10.55
CA THR A 155 3.14 -19.21 -10.90
C THR A 155 2.78 -19.03 -12.38
N GLY A 156 3.47 -19.72 -13.28
CA GLY A 156 3.18 -19.72 -14.72
C GLY A 156 1.76 -20.20 -15.07
N GLN A 157 1.25 -21.20 -14.35
CA GLN A 157 -0.14 -21.68 -14.50
C GLN A 157 -1.17 -20.61 -14.14
N TYR A 158 -0.94 -19.82 -13.09
CA TYR A 158 -1.82 -18.70 -12.73
C TYR A 158 -1.69 -17.53 -13.72
N LEU A 159 -0.45 -17.15 -14.09
CA LEU A 159 -0.19 -16.03 -15.03
C LEU A 159 -0.79 -16.25 -16.43
N ARG A 160 -0.89 -17.51 -16.89
CA ARG A 160 -1.55 -17.86 -18.17
C ARG A 160 -3.04 -18.18 -18.03
N GLY A 161 -3.59 -18.13 -16.82
CA GLY A 161 -5.00 -18.41 -16.55
C GLY A 161 -5.39 -19.89 -16.62
N ALA A 162 -4.43 -20.83 -16.67
CA ALA A 162 -4.69 -22.26 -16.58
C ALA A 162 -5.17 -22.68 -15.18
N LYS A 163 -4.68 -21.98 -14.15
CA LYS A 163 -5.25 -21.97 -12.81
C LYS A 163 -5.85 -20.62 -12.51
N GLN A 164 -6.99 -20.60 -11.83
CA GLN A 164 -7.68 -19.38 -11.43
C GLN A 164 -8.31 -19.59 -10.06
N ILE A 165 -8.50 -18.50 -9.31
CA ILE A 165 -9.24 -18.54 -8.05
C ILE A 165 -10.73 -18.57 -8.42
N PRO A 166 -11.47 -19.65 -8.11
CA PRO A 166 -12.87 -19.76 -8.50
C PRO A 166 -13.72 -18.73 -7.74
N LEU A 167 -14.61 -18.04 -8.47
CA LEU A 167 -15.58 -17.14 -7.85
C LEU A 167 -16.80 -17.94 -7.39
N PRO A 168 -17.32 -17.68 -6.17
CA PRO A 168 -18.51 -18.39 -5.69
C PRO A 168 -19.72 -18.03 -6.55
N PRO A 169 -20.47 -19.03 -7.07
CA PRO A 169 -21.62 -18.77 -7.95
C PRO A 169 -22.78 -18.10 -7.22
N LYS A 170 -22.86 -18.26 -5.90
CA LYS A 170 -23.83 -17.61 -5.02
C LYS A 170 -23.14 -17.07 -3.78
N ARG A 171 -23.54 -15.87 -3.33
CA ARG A 171 -23.06 -15.27 -2.08
C ARG A 171 -23.99 -15.64 -0.92
N ARG A 172 -23.44 -15.74 0.29
CA ARG A 172 -24.23 -16.07 1.50
C ARG A 172 -25.28 -14.98 1.78
N PRO A 173 -26.53 -15.34 2.09
CA PRO A 173 -27.59 -14.36 2.40
C PRO A 173 -27.34 -13.60 3.71
N GLY A 174 -26.57 -14.17 4.65
CA GLY A 174 -26.28 -13.59 5.97
C GLY A 174 -27.34 -13.97 7.03
N SER A 175 -27.18 -13.47 8.25
CA SER A 175 -28.08 -13.78 9.38
C SER A 175 -29.18 -12.72 9.61
N ALA A 176 -29.32 -11.76 8.69
CA ALA A 176 -30.15 -10.55 8.83
C ALA A 176 -29.77 -9.62 10.00
N GLN A 177 -28.75 -9.96 10.78
CA GLN A 177 -28.18 -9.11 11.83
C GLN A 177 -27.02 -8.28 11.28
N GLU A 178 -26.71 -7.16 11.95
CA GLU A 178 -25.63 -6.26 11.56
C GLU A 178 -24.95 -5.61 12.76
N ILE A 179 -23.68 -5.25 12.57
CA ILE A 179 -22.95 -4.32 13.43
C ILE A 179 -23.02 -2.96 12.75
N VAL A 180 -23.54 -1.96 13.45
CA VAL A 180 -23.62 -0.59 12.97
C VAL A 180 -22.57 0.25 13.68
N ILE A 181 -21.67 0.85 12.92
CA ILE A 181 -20.79 1.91 13.40
C ILE A 181 -21.50 3.22 13.08
N LYS A 182 -21.74 4.09 14.07
CA LYS A 182 -22.43 5.37 13.86
C LYS A 182 -21.52 6.55 14.16
N GLY A 183 -21.53 7.56 13.32
CA GLY A 183 -20.84 8.82 13.50
C GLY A 183 -19.32 8.67 13.64
N ALA A 184 -18.71 7.78 12.86
CA ALA A 184 -17.27 7.58 12.88
C ALA A 184 -16.55 8.84 12.37
N LYS A 185 -15.76 9.49 13.23
CA LYS A 185 -15.10 10.79 12.99
C LYS A 185 -13.59 10.79 13.26
N GLN A 186 -13.04 9.67 13.68
CA GLN A 186 -11.62 9.54 14.04
C GLN A 186 -10.74 9.77 12.81
N ASN A 187 -9.59 10.41 13.00
CA ASN A 187 -8.63 10.76 11.96
C ASN A 187 -9.30 11.49 10.78
N ASN A 188 -9.28 10.89 9.59
CA ASN A 188 -9.84 11.48 8.37
C ASN A 188 -11.28 11.06 8.08
N LEU A 189 -11.94 10.27 8.94
CA LEU A 189 -13.31 9.82 8.74
C LEU A 189 -14.30 10.99 8.82
N LYS A 190 -15.27 11.03 7.91
CA LYS A 190 -16.17 12.17 7.69
C LYS A 190 -17.54 11.98 8.33
N ASN A 191 -17.59 11.66 9.62
CA ASN A 191 -18.84 11.38 10.34
C ASN A 191 -19.70 10.31 9.65
N ILE A 192 -19.10 9.15 9.38
CA ILE A 192 -19.74 8.11 8.58
C ILE A 192 -20.49 7.10 9.45
N ASP A 193 -21.61 6.63 8.93
CA ASP A 193 -22.34 5.46 9.45
C ASP A 193 -22.02 4.25 8.56
N VAL A 194 -21.66 3.11 9.15
CA VAL A 194 -21.28 1.88 8.44
C VAL A 194 -22.04 0.70 9.00
N HIS A 195 -22.72 -0.02 8.12
CA HIS A 195 -23.47 -1.24 8.45
C HIS A 195 -22.68 -2.47 7.97
N ILE A 196 -22.27 -3.34 8.92
CA ILE A 196 -21.49 -4.54 8.66
C ILE A 196 -22.41 -5.76 8.88
N PRO A 197 -22.85 -6.44 7.81
CA PRO A 197 -23.78 -7.55 7.92
C PRO A 197 -23.12 -8.79 8.53
N LEU A 198 -23.79 -9.44 9.48
CA LEU A 198 -23.35 -10.66 10.14
C LEU A 198 -23.69 -11.91 9.30
N GLY A 199 -22.90 -12.96 9.51
CA GLY A 199 -23.01 -14.21 8.75
C GLY A 199 -22.55 -14.12 7.29
N LYS A 200 -21.88 -13.02 6.89
CA LYS A 200 -21.31 -12.81 5.55
C LYS A 200 -19.78 -12.74 5.60
N PHE A 201 -19.15 -13.05 4.48
CA PHE A 201 -17.73 -12.73 4.25
C PHE A 201 -17.66 -11.27 3.79
N VAL A 202 -17.28 -10.36 4.68
CA VAL A 202 -17.25 -8.91 4.42
C VAL A 202 -15.81 -8.47 4.20
N CYS A 203 -15.55 -7.77 3.11
CA CYS A 203 -14.26 -7.18 2.80
C CYS A 203 -14.38 -5.65 2.88
N ILE A 204 -13.43 -5.00 3.57
CA ILE A 204 -13.27 -3.55 3.56
C ILE A 204 -12.09 -3.23 2.66
N THR A 205 -12.37 -2.50 1.58
CA THR A 205 -11.40 -2.14 0.55
C THR A 205 -11.30 -0.62 0.40
N GLY A 206 -10.33 -0.16 -0.39
CA GLY A 206 -10.07 1.24 -0.68
C GLY A 206 -8.57 1.56 -0.67
N VAL A 207 -8.22 2.73 -1.21
CA VAL A 207 -6.83 3.21 -1.32
C VAL A 207 -6.13 3.39 0.03
N SER A 208 -4.81 3.44 0.03
CA SER A 208 -4.03 3.75 1.24
C SER A 208 -4.41 5.13 1.78
N GLY A 209 -4.48 5.24 3.11
CA GLY A 209 -4.99 6.47 3.76
C GLY A 209 -6.51 6.66 3.75
N SER A 210 -7.32 5.77 3.15
CA SER A 210 -8.79 5.94 3.12
C SER A 210 -9.51 5.81 4.48
N GLY A 211 -8.80 5.39 5.53
CA GLY A 211 -9.36 5.23 6.88
C GLY A 211 -9.80 3.81 7.26
N LYS A 212 -9.41 2.77 6.49
CA LYS A 212 -9.74 1.36 6.78
C LYS A 212 -9.29 0.91 8.17
N SER A 213 -8.02 1.12 8.50
CA SER A 213 -7.46 0.77 9.83
C SER A 213 -8.06 1.63 10.94
N THR A 214 -8.35 2.91 10.69
CA THR A 214 -9.10 3.74 11.65
C THR A 214 -10.46 3.13 11.96
N LEU A 215 -11.21 2.73 10.93
CA LEU A 215 -12.54 2.16 11.10
C LEU A 215 -12.50 0.82 11.84
N ILE A 216 -11.56 -0.06 11.50
CA ILE A 216 -11.49 -1.41 12.06
C ILE A 216 -10.72 -1.45 13.38
N ASP A 217 -9.47 -1.01 13.40
CA ASP A 217 -8.61 -1.21 14.56
C ASP A 217 -8.91 -0.20 15.67
N GLU A 218 -9.07 1.08 15.30
CA GLU A 218 -9.25 2.14 16.31
C GLU A 218 -10.68 2.27 16.80
N ILE A 219 -11.68 2.05 15.95
CA ILE A 219 -13.08 2.18 16.33
C ILE A 219 -13.67 0.82 16.69
N MET A 220 -13.72 -0.11 15.76
CA MET A 220 -14.44 -1.37 15.95
C MET A 220 -13.75 -2.26 16.99
N TYR A 221 -12.48 -2.60 16.79
CA TYR A 221 -11.74 -3.53 17.63
C TYR A 221 -11.59 -3.01 19.07
N LYS A 222 -11.11 -1.78 19.27
CA LYS A 222 -10.97 -1.20 20.62
C LYS A 222 -12.29 -1.16 21.38
N LYS A 223 -13.42 -0.85 20.73
CA LYS A 223 -14.75 -0.86 21.38
C LYS A 223 -15.25 -2.26 21.71
N LEU A 224 -14.94 -3.26 20.88
CA LEU A 224 -15.28 -4.66 21.15
C LEU A 224 -14.41 -5.25 22.26
N ALA A 225 -13.10 -5.01 22.23
CA ALA A 225 -12.13 -5.53 23.18
C ALA A 225 -12.39 -5.02 24.61
N ASN A 226 -12.81 -3.76 24.76
CA ASN A 226 -13.10 -3.16 26.07
C ASN A 226 -14.38 -3.70 26.75
N ARG A 227 -15.17 -4.57 26.09
CA ARG A 227 -16.48 -5.01 26.60
C ARG A 227 -16.52 -6.39 27.27
N GLY A 228 -15.38 -7.09 27.37
CA GLY A 228 -15.30 -8.38 28.05
C GLY A 228 -16.00 -9.52 27.29
N LYS A 229 -15.52 -10.75 27.48
CA LYS A 229 -16.05 -11.97 26.84
C LYS A 229 -17.43 -12.31 27.44
N GLY A 230 -18.53 -11.91 26.80
CA GLY A 230 -19.88 -12.32 27.26
C GLY A 230 -21.10 -11.62 26.66
N ALA A 231 -20.95 -10.50 25.94
CA ALA A 231 -22.10 -9.83 25.32
C ALA A 231 -22.44 -10.44 23.95
N GLY A 232 -23.65 -11.00 23.81
CA GLY A 232 -24.15 -11.53 22.54
C GLY A 232 -24.10 -10.50 21.41
N ILE A 233 -23.82 -10.98 20.19
CA ILE A 233 -23.68 -10.17 18.97
C ILE A 233 -25.08 -9.85 18.40
N GLY A 234 -25.92 -9.17 19.18
CA GLY A 234 -27.17 -8.56 18.68
C GLY A 234 -26.92 -7.34 17.79
N SER A 235 -27.93 -6.55 17.44
CA SER A 235 -27.71 -5.30 16.70
C SER A 235 -26.81 -4.35 17.50
N TRP A 236 -25.59 -4.13 16.99
CA TRP A 236 -24.57 -3.33 17.69
C TRP A 236 -24.56 -1.90 17.17
N ILE A 237 -24.40 -0.92 18.07
CA ILE A 237 -24.12 0.49 17.71
C ILE A 237 -22.76 0.87 18.30
N ALA A 238 -21.72 0.92 17.48
CA ALA A 238 -20.45 1.53 17.83
C ALA A 238 -20.51 3.03 17.52
N ALA A 239 -20.92 3.85 18.51
CA ALA A 239 -20.93 5.31 18.35
C ALA A 239 -19.50 5.88 18.37
N GLY A 240 -19.08 6.55 17.30
CA GLY A 240 -17.79 7.25 17.20
C GLY A 240 -17.80 8.52 18.06
N GLY A 241 -17.32 8.42 19.30
CA GLY A 241 -17.18 9.59 20.16
C GLY A 241 -16.25 9.34 21.34
N TYR A 242 -15.06 9.91 21.28
CA TYR A 242 -14.46 10.57 22.44
C TYR A 242 -14.30 12.03 22.03
N ALA A 243 -15.02 12.92 22.73
CA ALA A 243 -14.73 14.34 22.70
C ALA A 243 -13.46 14.57 23.53
N ARG A 244 -12.43 15.11 22.91
CA ARG A 244 -11.56 16.14 23.49
C ARG A 244 -11.24 17.14 22.39
#